data_AF-A0A2E1CUK7-F1
#
_entry.id   AF-A0A2E1CUK7-F1
#
_cell.length_a   1.000
_cell.length_b   1.000
_cell.length_c   1.000
_cell.angle_alpha   90.00
_cell.angle_beta   90.00
_cell.angle_gamma   90.00
#
_symmetry.space_group_name_H-M   'P 1'
#
loop_
_entity.id
_entity.type
_entity.pdbx_description
1 polymer ?
#
loop_
_entity_poly.entity_id
_entity_poly.type
_entity_poly.pdbx_seq_one_letter_code
_entity_poly.pdbx_strand_id
1 'polypeptide(L)'
;MTRAVRPRREQEMSEWRPMNTAPKDEETILITVATGEEFPVKFDSTAVGSWVATTDEYPDCWTGGVCWETNEYYRSSMLPIAWRPIEKE
;
A
#
# COMPACT_ATOMS: atom_id res chain seq x y z
N MET A 1 26.40 27.15 9.04
CA MET A 1 25.46 26.59 8.04
C MET A 1 24.67 25.50 8.74
N THR A 2 23.51 25.84 9.30
CA THR A 2 22.70 24.90 10.09
C THR A 2 21.91 24.02 9.13
N ARG A 3 22.27 22.74 9.03
CA ARG A 3 21.52 21.74 8.28
C ARG A 3 20.18 21.57 9.00
N ALA A 4 19.10 22.09 8.41
CA ALA A 4 17.76 21.85 8.92
C ALA A 4 17.49 20.34 8.81
N VAL A 5 17.51 19.64 9.94
CA VAL A 5 17.03 18.26 10.04
C VAL A 5 15.52 18.37 9.91
N ARG A 6 14.97 18.05 8.73
CA ARG A 6 13.53 17.99 8.54
C ARG A 6 12.96 16.89 9.44
N PRO A 7 11.78 17.08 10.04
CA PRO A 7 11.13 16.03 10.82
C PRO A 7 10.94 14.78 9.95
N ARG A 8 11.19 13.59 10.52
CA ARG A 8 11.16 12.29 9.84
C ARG A 8 9.89 12.07 8.99
N ARG A 9 8.74 12.57 9.45
CA ARG A 9 7.44 12.53 8.75
C ARG A 9 7.40 13.29 7.41
N GLU A 10 8.16 14.38 7.26
CA GLU A 10 8.21 15.15 6.00
C GLU A 10 9.08 14.47 4.94
N GLN A 11 10.08 13.68 5.36
CA GLN A 11 10.85 12.86 4.45
C GLN A 11 10.09 11.59 4.04
N GLU A 12 9.34 10.96 4.95
CA GLU A 12 8.46 9.83 4.63
C GLU A 12 7.44 10.20 3.55
N MET A 13 6.73 11.33 3.68
CA MET A 13 5.77 11.80 2.66
C MET A 13 6.40 12.08 1.28
N SER A 14 7.72 12.28 1.19
CA SER A 14 8.39 12.54 -0.10
C SER A 14 8.67 11.26 -0.90
N GLU A 15 8.64 10.09 -0.26
CA GLU A 15 8.86 8.78 -0.89
C GLU A 15 7.56 8.14 -1.38
N TRP A 16 6.44 8.53 -0.78
CA TRP A 16 5.11 8.09 -1.13
C TRP A 16 4.66 8.67 -2.48
N ARG A 17 4.33 7.78 -3.40
CA ARG A 17 3.85 8.08 -4.75
C ARG A 17 2.36 7.75 -4.86
N PRO A 18 1.60 8.46 -5.71
CA PRO A 18 0.18 8.16 -5.93
C PRO A 18 -0.04 6.70 -6.32
N MET A 19 -1.02 6.02 -5.73
CA MET A 19 -1.24 4.57 -5.94
C MET A 19 -1.48 4.18 -7.41
N ASN A 20 -2.04 5.09 -8.22
CA ASN A 20 -2.23 4.87 -9.65
C ASN A 20 -0.91 4.79 -10.46
N THR A 21 0.23 5.12 -9.85
CA THR A 21 1.57 4.99 -10.43
C THR A 21 2.32 3.74 -9.95
N ALA A 22 1.70 2.91 -9.12
CA ALA A 22 2.33 1.73 -8.55
C ALA A 22 2.71 0.71 -9.63
N PRO A 23 3.93 0.12 -9.55
CA PRO A 23 4.41 -0.83 -10.53
C PRO A 23 3.62 -2.14 -10.39
N LYS A 24 3.12 -2.65 -11.52
CA LYS A 24 2.32 -3.88 -11.58
C LYS A 24 3.17 -5.11 -11.95
N ASP A 25 4.46 -5.03 -11.65
CA ASP A 25 5.51 -5.98 -12.03
C ASP A 25 5.75 -7.05 -10.97
N GLU A 26 4.73 -7.35 -10.16
CA GLU A 26 4.79 -8.38 -9.12
C GLU A 26 5.81 -8.13 -7.99
N GLU A 27 6.38 -6.93 -7.90
CA GLU A 27 7.22 -6.53 -6.78
C GLU A 27 6.36 -6.21 -5.53
N THR A 28 6.88 -6.56 -4.36
CA THR A 28 6.27 -6.14 -3.10
C THR A 28 6.54 -4.65 -2.86
N ILE A 29 5.46 -3.89 -2.73
CA ILE A 29 5.48 -2.48 -2.39
C ILE A 29 4.83 -2.27 -1.04
N LEU A 30 5.15 -1.16 -0.38
CA LEU A 30 4.40 -0.71 0.78
C LEU A 30 3.31 0.24 0.31
N ILE A 31 2.09 0.04 0.78
CA ILE A 31 0.96 0.94 0.52
C ILE A 31 0.49 1.57 1.82
N THR A 32 -0.11 2.74 1.73
CA THR A 32 -0.82 3.37 2.85
C THR A 32 -2.28 3.57 2.50
N VAL A 33 -3.16 3.44 3.50
CA VAL A 33 -4.61 3.63 3.38
C VAL A 33 -5.05 4.91 4.11
N ALA A 34 -6.34 5.27 4.00
CA ALA A 34 -6.87 6.51 4.60
C ALA A 34 -6.67 6.64 6.13
N THR A 35 -6.52 5.52 6.87
CA THR A 35 -6.21 5.52 8.30
C THR A 35 -4.76 5.87 8.62
N GLY A 36 -3.89 5.91 7.61
CA GLY A 36 -2.44 6.08 7.77
C GLY A 36 -1.70 4.78 8.10
N GLU A 37 -2.40 3.64 8.14
CA GLU A 37 -1.78 2.32 8.28
C GLU A 37 -1.06 1.94 6.98
N GLU A 38 0.01 1.15 7.13
CA GLU A 38 0.88 0.73 6.04
C GLU A 38 0.83 -0.79 5.89
N PHE A 39 0.68 -1.27 4.66
CA PHE A 39 0.60 -2.71 4.37
C PHE A 39 1.55 -3.08 3.23
N PRO A 40 2.34 -4.16 3.38
CA PRO A 40 3.12 -4.69 2.28
C PRO A 40 2.19 -5.50 1.36
N VAL A 41 2.15 -5.12 0.09
CA VAL A 41 1.32 -5.76 -0.93
C VAL A 41 2.10 -6.06 -2.19
N LYS A 42 1.63 -7.06 -2.92
CA LYS A 42 2.12 -7.43 -4.25
C LYS A 42 0.97 -7.34 -5.25
N PHE A 43 1.26 -6.89 -6.47
CA PHE A 43 0.28 -6.95 -7.55
C PHE A 43 0.10 -8.40 -7.99
N ASP A 44 -1.15 -8.89 -8.01
CA ASP A 44 -1.49 -10.20 -8.54
C ASP A 44 -2.35 -10.03 -9.80
N SER A 45 -1.75 -10.32 -10.95
CA SER A 45 -2.42 -10.27 -12.25
C SER A 45 -3.45 -11.38 -12.45
N THR A 46 -3.36 -12.47 -11.68
CA THR A 46 -4.28 -13.61 -11.74
C THR A 46 -5.55 -13.35 -10.91
N ALA A 47 -5.44 -12.57 -9.84
CA ALA A 47 -6.55 -12.13 -9.00
C ALA A 47 -7.17 -10.81 -9.51
N VAL A 48 -7.66 -10.80 -10.75
CA VAL A 48 -8.41 -9.67 -11.35
C VAL A 48 -7.64 -8.34 -11.35
N GLY A 49 -6.29 -8.39 -11.30
CA GLY A 49 -5.46 -7.19 -11.23
C GLY A 49 -5.56 -6.45 -9.90
N SER A 50 -5.58 -7.20 -8.80
CA SER A 50 -5.72 -6.67 -7.44
C SER A 50 -4.39 -6.63 -6.71
N TRP A 51 -4.34 -5.85 -5.63
CA TRP A 51 -3.23 -5.85 -4.68
C TRP A 51 -3.50 -6.87 -3.58
N VAL A 52 -2.50 -7.70 -3.30
CA VAL A 52 -2.61 -8.78 -2.33
C VAL A 52 -1.58 -8.56 -1.23
N ALA A 53 -2.02 -8.56 0.03
CA ALA A 53 -1.17 -8.51 1.19
C ALA A 53 -0.17 -9.67 1.17
N THR A 54 1.09 -9.37 1.42
CA THR A 54 2.15 -10.39 1.55
C THR A 54 2.32 -10.87 2.98
N THR A 55 1.54 -10.33 3.91
CA THR A 55 1.52 -10.63 5.35
C THR A 55 0.14 -11.09 5.78
N ASP A 56 0.06 -11.79 6.92
CA ASP A 56 -1.21 -12.14 7.56
C ASP A 56 -1.88 -10.94 8.24
N GLU A 57 -1.17 -9.81 8.34
CA GLU A 57 -1.69 -8.53 8.83
C GLU A 57 -2.19 -7.69 7.64
N TYR A 58 -3.50 -7.57 7.51
CA TYR A 58 -4.18 -6.74 6.52
C TYR A 58 -5.52 -6.23 7.08
N PRO A 59 -6.12 -5.18 6.50
CA PRO A 59 -7.42 -4.70 6.93
C PRO A 59 -8.49 -5.79 6.90
N ASP A 60 -9.34 -5.89 7.92
CA ASP A 60 -10.49 -6.82 7.95
C ASP A 60 -11.41 -6.71 6.72
N CYS A 61 -11.39 -5.56 6.04
CA CYS A 61 -12.13 -5.32 4.82
C CYS A 61 -11.52 -5.95 3.55
N TRP A 62 -10.31 -6.53 3.63
CA TRP A 62 -9.65 -7.25 2.55
C TRP A 62 -9.88 -8.74 2.74
N THR A 63 -10.77 -9.33 1.95
CA THR A 63 -11.03 -10.77 2.00
C THR A 63 -9.81 -11.53 1.47
N GLY A 64 -9.24 -12.41 2.30
CA GLY A 64 -8.10 -13.26 1.92
C GLY A 64 -6.83 -12.46 1.58
N GLY A 65 -6.67 -11.26 2.16
CA GLY A 65 -5.55 -10.37 1.89
C GLY A 65 -5.65 -9.60 0.57
N VAL A 66 -6.71 -9.79 -0.22
CA VAL A 66 -6.90 -9.08 -1.49
C VAL A 66 -7.65 -7.77 -1.25
N CYS A 67 -7.11 -6.67 -1.76
CA CYS A 67 -7.78 -5.36 -1.76
C CYS A 67 -8.74 -5.27 -2.96
N TRP A 68 -10.05 -5.37 -2.70
CA TRP A 68 -11.10 -5.16 -3.70
C TRP A 68 -11.67 -3.73 -3.59
N GLU A 69 -12.19 -3.13 -4.65
CA GLU A 69 -12.96 -1.88 -4.53
C GLU A 69 -14.22 -2.06 -3.65
N THR A 70 -14.75 -3.27 -3.64
CA THR A 70 -15.82 -3.72 -2.76
C THR A 70 -15.59 -5.18 -2.43
N ASN A 71 -15.56 -5.54 -1.16
CA ASN A 71 -15.33 -6.91 -0.74
C ASN A 71 -16.58 -7.81 -0.92
N GLU A 72 -16.44 -9.10 -0.62
CA GLU A 72 -17.53 -10.10 -0.74
C GLU A 72 -18.77 -9.78 0.10
N TYR A 73 -18.64 -8.89 1.09
CA TYR A 73 -19.72 -8.41 1.96
C TYR A 73 -20.33 -7.08 1.51
N TYR A 74 -20.06 -6.64 0.28
CA TYR A 74 -20.51 -5.36 -0.28
C TYR A 74 -20.05 -4.13 0.53
N ARG A 75 -18.94 -4.25 1.27
CA ARG A 75 -18.32 -3.12 1.98
C ARG A 75 -17.20 -2.54 1.13
N SER A 76 -17.16 -1.21 1.05
CA SER A 76 -16.01 -0.51 0.48
C SER A 76 -14.77 -0.87 1.28
N SER A 77 -13.75 -1.41 0.60
CA SER A 77 -12.48 -1.67 1.26
C SER A 77 -11.72 -0.36 1.48
N MET A 78 -10.82 -0.37 2.46
CA MET A 78 -9.85 0.70 2.62
C MET A 78 -8.87 0.62 1.45
N LEU A 79 -9.11 1.48 0.46
CA LEU A 79 -8.30 1.55 -0.73
C LEU A 79 -6.93 2.20 -0.44
N PRO A 80 -5.86 1.69 -1.05
CA PRO A 80 -4.58 2.34 -0.99
C PRO A 80 -4.60 3.71 -1.68
N ILE A 81 -4.04 4.70 -0.99
CA ILE A 81 -3.97 6.09 -1.48
C ILE A 81 -2.58 6.43 -2.03
N ALA A 82 -1.52 5.78 -1.52
CA ALA A 82 -0.15 5.95 -1.98
C ALA A 82 0.68 4.68 -1.79
N TRP A 83 1.80 4.60 -2.50
CA TRP A 83 2.78 3.51 -2.41
C TRP A 83 4.23 4.00 -2.31
N ARG A 84 5.12 3.16 -1.78
CA ARG A 84 6.58 3.30 -1.88
C ARG A 84 7.26 1.94 -2.06
N PRO A 85 8.46 1.88 -2.67
CA PRO A 85 9.23 0.65 -2.71
C PRO A 85 9.62 0.21 -1.29
N ILE A 86 9.64 -1.11 -1.05
CA ILE A 86 10.22 -1.66 0.17
C ILE A 86 11.73 -1.78 -0.07
N GLU A 87 12.54 -1.11 0.75
CA GLU A 87 13.99 -1.35 0.74
C GLU A 87 14.21 -2.81 1.17
N LYS A 88 14.68 -3.64 0.23
CA LYS A 88 15.14 -4.99 0.55
C LYS A 88 16.48 -4.84 1.27
N GLU A 89 16.52 -5.14 2.58
CA GLU A 89 17.77 -5.30 3.33
C GLU A 89 18.67 -6.40 2.75
#